data_AF-A0A2G9S9J8-F1
#
_entry.id   AF-A0A2G9S9J8-F1
#
_cell.length_a   1.000
_cell.length_b   1.000
_cell.length_c   1.000
_cell.angle_alpha   90.00
_cell.angle_beta   90.00
_cell.angle_gamma   90.00
#
_symmetry.space_group_name_H-M   'P 1'
#
loop_
_entity.id
_entity.type
_entity.pdbx_description
1 polymer ?
#
loop_
_entity_poly.entity_id
_entity_poly.type
_entity_poly.pdbx_seq_one_letter_code
_entity_poly.pdbx_strand_id
1 'polypeptide(L)'
;MLTGSSDNSDTLDWQRVSSIPAGPSSDHTFLGKVLDTSYFMHFSTSMGSFGSFATLESRLFYPKRAYQCLEFFYYHSGSESDQLQIWINEYTPDYPNGILKLVDSVSVKPADYWQLHFSSINTSNKFRFVFRGIKGSGNPAGGISIDDINLSETKCPQNVWHIRNFSSDFTKDVVYSPPYYSNDGYAYQIALWSYATLYSPYNLAAYLYLITGENDWTLQWPCPWRQATVEFMDQNPNGLQRTSAMKSITTDPTQLSG
;
A
#
# COMPACT_ATOMS: atom_id res chain seq x y z
N MET A 1 -14.25 11.47 -6.84
CA MET A 1 -15.57 10.82 -6.77
C MET A 1 -15.42 9.40 -7.28
N LEU A 2 -15.82 8.44 -6.45
CA LEU A 2 -15.86 7.02 -6.78
C LEU A 2 -17.33 6.61 -6.94
N THR A 3 -17.60 5.65 -7.81
CA THR A 3 -18.96 5.14 -8.11
C THR A 3 -18.97 3.63 -7.94
N GLY A 4 -19.88 3.13 -7.11
CA GLY A 4 -20.07 1.69 -6.89
C GLY A 4 -20.98 1.05 -7.94
N SER A 5 -20.73 -0.21 -8.28
CA SER A 5 -21.62 -1.05 -9.08
C SER A 5 -21.44 -2.54 -8.76
N SER A 6 -22.50 -3.33 -8.93
CA SER A 6 -22.52 -4.79 -8.74
C SER A 6 -22.90 -5.54 -10.01
N ASP A 7 -22.48 -6.82 -10.11
CA ASP A 7 -22.66 -7.65 -11.32
C ASP A 7 -23.90 -8.57 -11.22
N ASN A 8 -25.10 -8.00 -11.07
CA ASN A 8 -26.39 -8.72 -11.12
C ASN A 8 -26.77 -9.61 -9.91
N SER A 9 -26.43 -9.24 -8.68
CA SER A 9 -27.19 -9.71 -7.51
C SER A 9 -27.33 -8.59 -6.47
N ASP A 10 -28.56 -8.20 -6.22
CA ASP A 10 -29.02 -6.95 -5.57
C ASP A 10 -28.68 -6.81 -4.06
N THR A 11 -27.52 -7.31 -3.60
CA THR A 11 -27.15 -7.28 -2.17
C THR A 11 -25.69 -6.96 -1.85
N LEU A 12 -24.78 -6.91 -2.83
CA LEU A 12 -23.35 -6.72 -2.59
C LEU A 12 -22.83 -5.49 -3.32
N ASP A 13 -22.70 -4.38 -2.59
CA ASP A 13 -22.14 -3.13 -3.09
C ASP A 13 -21.09 -2.58 -2.11
N TRP A 14 -20.21 -1.70 -2.61
CA TRP A 14 -19.37 -0.88 -1.75
C TRP A 14 -20.22 0.20 -1.07
N GLN A 15 -20.22 0.19 0.26
CA GLN A 15 -21.02 1.10 1.07
C GLN A 15 -20.13 2.12 1.77
N ARG A 16 -20.57 3.38 1.81
CA ARG A 16 -19.91 4.42 2.61
C ARG A 16 -20.43 4.33 4.04
N VAL A 17 -19.55 3.98 4.97
CA VAL A 17 -19.89 3.74 6.38
C VAL A 17 -18.91 4.46 7.30
N SER A 18 -19.30 4.70 8.55
CA SER A 18 -18.43 5.31 9.57
C SER A 18 -17.82 4.28 10.53
N SER A 19 -18.41 3.09 10.64
CA SER A 19 -17.90 1.98 11.45
C SER A 19 -18.51 0.65 11.01
N ILE A 20 -17.83 -0.45 11.34
CA ILE A 20 -18.29 -1.82 11.15
C ILE A 20 -18.11 -2.59 12.47
N PRO A 21 -19.12 -3.33 12.97
CA PRO A 21 -19.01 -4.08 14.23
C PRO A 21 -17.86 -5.11 14.26
N ALA A 22 -17.58 -5.76 13.13
CA ALA A 22 -16.45 -6.68 12.96
C ALA A 22 -15.10 -5.98 12.71
N GLY A 23 -15.09 -4.65 12.68
CA GLY A 23 -13.94 -3.82 12.35
C GLY A 23 -13.95 -3.35 10.89
N PRO A 24 -13.46 -2.12 10.62
CA PRO A 24 -12.87 -1.19 11.60
C PRO A 24 -13.94 -0.37 12.35
N SER A 25 -13.62 0.03 13.59
CA SER A 25 -14.51 0.85 14.45
C SER A 25 -14.52 2.33 14.05
N SER A 26 -13.55 2.76 13.26
CA SER A 26 -13.43 4.11 12.70
C SER A 26 -12.62 4.07 11.39
N ASP A 27 -12.72 5.14 10.62
CA ASP A 27 -11.92 5.42 9.43
C ASP A 27 -10.41 5.53 9.72
N HIS A 28 -9.59 5.51 8.66
CA HIS A 28 -8.16 5.73 8.79
C HIS A 28 -7.84 7.22 8.95
N THR A 29 -8.55 8.12 8.25
CA THR A 29 -8.22 9.56 8.18
C THR A 29 -8.06 10.20 9.56
N PHE A 30 -8.96 9.88 10.51
CA PHE A 30 -8.94 10.45 11.86
C PHE A 30 -8.70 9.41 12.97
N LEU A 31 -8.70 8.12 12.67
CA LEU A 31 -8.56 7.03 13.65
C LEU A 31 -9.48 7.24 14.87
N GLY A 32 -10.72 7.67 14.62
CA GLY A 32 -11.72 7.93 15.67
C GLY A 32 -11.49 9.18 16.53
N LYS A 33 -10.49 10.03 16.22
CA LYS A 33 -10.26 11.30 16.93
C LYS A 33 -11.33 12.36 16.66
N VAL A 34 -12.05 12.24 15.55
CA VAL A 34 -13.16 13.12 15.17
C VAL A 34 -14.39 12.24 14.99
N LEU A 35 -15.40 12.44 15.85
CA LEU A 35 -16.65 11.70 15.81
C LEU A 35 -17.59 12.27 14.73
N ASP A 36 -18.46 11.42 14.16
CA ASP A 36 -19.62 11.76 13.33
C ASP A 36 -19.38 12.44 11.96
N THR A 37 -18.14 12.52 11.46
CA THR A 37 -17.85 13.17 10.15
C THR A 37 -16.93 12.41 9.22
N SER A 38 -16.43 11.25 9.64
CA SER A 38 -15.48 10.46 8.85
C SER A 38 -16.11 9.17 8.33
N TYR A 39 -15.67 8.75 7.15
CA TYR A 39 -16.25 7.63 6.44
C TYR A 39 -15.20 6.92 5.60
N PHE A 40 -15.35 5.62 5.49
CA PHE A 40 -14.58 4.77 4.59
C PHE A 40 -15.54 3.97 3.69
N MET A 41 -14.99 3.32 2.66
CA MET A 41 -15.76 2.43 1.79
C MET A 41 -15.61 1.00 2.28
N HIS A 42 -16.72 0.28 2.43
CA HIS A 42 -16.75 -1.09 2.92
C HIS A 42 -17.46 -2.01 1.93
N PHE A 43 -16.81 -3.12 1.60
CA PHE A 43 -17.39 -4.26 0.90
C PHE A 43 -17.62 -5.40 1.90
N SER A 44 -18.88 -5.59 2.28
CA SER A 44 -19.29 -6.66 3.19
C SER A 44 -19.23 -8.01 2.49
N THR A 45 -18.55 -8.99 3.10
CA THR A 45 -18.51 -10.38 2.62
C THR A 45 -19.38 -11.30 3.48
N SER A 46 -20.19 -10.73 4.39
CA SER A 46 -21.12 -11.48 5.24
C SER A 46 -22.31 -12.09 4.49
N MET A 47 -22.66 -11.53 3.33
CA MET A 47 -23.76 -11.97 2.46
C MET A 47 -23.25 -12.32 1.06
N GLY A 48 -24.13 -12.90 0.23
CA GLY A 48 -23.81 -13.31 -1.14
C GLY A 48 -23.12 -14.67 -1.25
N SER A 49 -22.87 -15.09 -2.50
CA SER A 49 -22.28 -16.38 -2.80
C SER A 49 -20.76 -16.29 -2.95
N PHE A 50 -20.09 -17.44 -2.85
CA PHE A 50 -18.66 -17.53 -3.20
C PHE A 50 -18.41 -16.98 -4.61
N GLY A 51 -17.42 -16.11 -4.75
CA GLY A 51 -17.08 -15.47 -6.02
C GLY A 51 -17.94 -14.26 -6.40
N SER A 52 -18.99 -13.93 -5.63
CA SER A 52 -19.71 -12.67 -5.81
C SER A 52 -18.77 -11.49 -5.56
N PHE A 53 -18.94 -10.42 -6.33
CA PHE A 53 -18.05 -9.26 -6.25
C PHE A 53 -18.80 -7.94 -6.42
N ALA A 54 -18.20 -6.87 -5.90
CA ALA A 54 -18.63 -5.50 -6.12
C ALA A 54 -17.44 -4.66 -6.60
N THR A 55 -17.71 -3.69 -7.47
CA THR A 55 -16.70 -2.77 -7.97
C THR A 55 -16.91 -1.35 -7.46
N LEU A 56 -15.81 -0.67 -7.18
CA LEU A 56 -15.77 0.75 -6.89
C LEU A 56 -14.82 1.43 -7.87
N GLU A 57 -15.40 2.18 -8.80
CA GLU A 57 -14.71 2.78 -9.92
C GLU A 57 -14.43 4.26 -9.68
N SER A 58 -13.28 4.73 -10.15
CA SER A 58 -12.93 6.14 -10.08
C SER A 58 -13.48 6.98 -11.24
N ARG A 59 -13.39 8.30 -11.08
CA ARG A 59 -13.52 9.22 -12.22
C ARG A 59 -12.46 8.95 -13.28
N LEU A 60 -12.70 9.43 -14.50
CA LEU A 60 -11.72 9.35 -15.57
C LEU A 60 -10.50 10.24 -15.29
N PHE A 61 -9.31 9.65 -15.40
CA PHE A 61 -8.02 10.32 -15.30
C PHE A 61 -7.37 10.48 -16.67
N TYR A 62 -6.55 11.52 -16.81
CA TYR A 62 -5.81 11.86 -18.03
C TYR A 62 -4.32 11.94 -17.68
N PRO A 63 -3.58 10.83 -17.83
CA PRO A 63 -2.17 10.76 -17.43
C PRO A 63 -1.29 11.70 -18.24
N LYS A 64 -0.28 12.30 -17.60
CA LYS A 64 0.79 13.05 -18.26
C LYS A 64 2.07 12.23 -18.41
N ARG A 65 2.24 11.20 -17.58
CA ARG A 65 3.33 10.22 -17.58
C ARG A 65 2.76 8.80 -17.71
N ALA A 66 3.57 7.88 -18.21
CA ALA A 66 3.18 6.49 -18.44
C ALA A 66 3.33 5.56 -17.21
N TYR A 67 3.42 6.15 -16.01
CA TYR A 67 3.51 5.42 -14.75
C TYR A 67 2.82 6.20 -13.64
N GLN A 68 2.09 5.47 -12.81
CA GLN A 68 1.39 6.00 -11.66
C GLN A 68 1.55 5.05 -10.48
N CYS A 69 1.45 5.61 -9.29
CA CYS A 69 1.33 4.87 -8.06
C CYS A 69 -0.05 5.15 -7.45
N LEU A 70 -0.88 4.10 -7.41
CA LEU A 70 -2.11 4.09 -6.64
C LEU A 70 -1.77 3.63 -5.22
N GLU A 71 -2.19 4.41 -4.25
CA GLU A 71 -1.97 4.16 -2.84
C GLU A 71 -3.31 4.23 -2.10
N PHE A 72 -3.52 3.34 -1.14
CA PHE A 72 -4.71 3.35 -0.29
C PHE A 72 -4.46 2.57 1.00
N PHE A 73 -5.22 2.89 2.04
CA PHE A 73 -5.29 2.07 3.24
C PHE A 73 -6.43 1.05 3.10
N TYR A 74 -6.24 -0.15 3.64
CA TYR A 74 -7.26 -1.18 3.71
C TYR A 74 -7.34 -1.83 5.09
N TYR A 75 -8.53 -2.30 5.45
CA TYR A 75 -8.78 -3.08 6.66
C TYR A 75 -9.54 -4.34 6.26
N HIS A 76 -9.17 -5.49 6.82
CA HIS A 76 -9.79 -6.75 6.48
C HIS A 76 -10.28 -7.49 7.73
N SER A 77 -11.61 -7.51 7.91
CA SER A 77 -12.33 -8.24 8.97
C SER A 77 -13.06 -9.48 8.44
N GLY A 78 -12.85 -9.81 7.18
CA GLY A 78 -13.48 -10.90 6.45
C GLY A 78 -12.72 -12.22 6.55
N SER A 79 -12.94 -13.07 5.55
CA SER A 79 -12.31 -14.39 5.44
C SER A 79 -10.93 -14.26 4.81
N GLU A 80 -9.94 -15.06 5.23
CA GLU A 80 -8.62 -15.10 4.58
C GLU A 80 -8.68 -15.40 3.06
N SER A 81 -9.79 -15.96 2.59
CA SER A 81 -10.01 -16.25 1.17
C SER A 81 -10.72 -15.13 0.39
N ASP A 82 -11.15 -14.05 1.05
CA ASP A 82 -11.64 -12.85 0.36
C ASP A 82 -10.50 -12.21 -0.44
N GLN A 83 -10.83 -11.54 -1.54
CA GLN A 83 -9.84 -10.95 -2.44
C GLN A 83 -10.15 -9.49 -2.74
N LEU A 84 -9.09 -8.68 -2.85
CA LEU A 84 -9.17 -7.35 -3.41
C LEU A 84 -8.31 -7.31 -4.68
N GLN A 85 -8.93 -6.97 -5.80
CA GLN A 85 -8.23 -6.81 -7.07
C GLN A 85 -8.29 -5.35 -7.51
N ILE A 86 -7.18 -4.86 -8.06
CA ILE A 86 -7.08 -3.54 -8.67
C ILE A 86 -7.07 -3.73 -10.18
N TRP A 87 -8.04 -3.09 -10.84
CA TRP A 87 -8.15 -3.07 -12.29
C TRP A 87 -8.02 -1.64 -12.80
N ILE A 88 -7.71 -1.50 -14.08
CA ILE A 88 -7.94 -0.26 -14.82
C ILE A 88 -8.91 -0.51 -15.97
N ASN A 89 -9.82 0.42 -16.19
CA ASN A 89 -10.61 0.53 -17.40
C ASN A 89 -9.95 1.58 -18.30
N GLU A 90 -9.19 1.12 -19.29
CA GLU A 90 -8.35 1.96 -20.15
C GLU A 90 -9.06 2.27 -21.47
N TYR A 91 -9.08 3.53 -21.89
CA TYR A 91 -9.79 3.95 -23.11
C TYR A 91 -8.80 4.34 -24.20
N THR A 92 -8.91 3.68 -25.36
CA THR A 92 -8.05 3.89 -26.53
C THR A 92 -8.92 4.10 -27.77
N PRO A 93 -8.35 4.50 -28.93
CA PRO A 93 -9.10 4.57 -30.18
C PRO A 93 -9.77 3.23 -30.57
N ASP A 94 -9.09 2.11 -30.33
CA ASP A 94 -9.60 0.76 -30.63
C ASP A 94 -10.63 0.27 -29.61
N TYR A 95 -10.54 0.78 -28.38
CA TYR A 95 -11.45 0.46 -27.26
C TYR A 95 -12.11 1.74 -26.72
N PRO A 96 -13.03 2.37 -27.48
CA PRO A 96 -13.66 3.64 -27.07
C PRO A 96 -14.57 3.49 -25.84
N ASN A 97 -15.08 2.28 -25.60
CA ASN A 97 -15.87 1.93 -24.42
C ASN A 97 -15.02 1.46 -23.23
N GLY A 98 -13.70 1.43 -23.39
CA GLY A 98 -12.76 0.97 -22.39
C GLY A 98 -12.44 -0.52 -22.49
N ILE A 99 -11.26 -0.91 -22.03
CA ILE A 99 -10.83 -2.29 -21.84
C ILE A 99 -10.37 -2.48 -20.39
N LEU A 100 -10.94 -3.47 -19.71
CA LEU A 100 -10.59 -3.78 -18.33
C LEU A 100 -9.29 -4.60 -18.29
N LYS A 101 -8.31 -4.16 -17.52
CA LYS A 101 -7.01 -4.81 -17.34
C LYS A 101 -6.70 -4.97 -15.86
N LEU A 102 -6.35 -6.19 -15.45
CA LEU A 102 -5.93 -6.46 -14.07
C LEU A 102 -4.55 -5.83 -13.87
N VAL A 103 -4.42 -5.03 -12.82
CA VAL A 103 -3.16 -4.41 -12.42
C VAL A 103 -2.54 -5.16 -11.25
N ASP A 104 -3.35 -5.52 -10.26
CA ASP A 104 -2.86 -6.06 -9.00
C ASP A 104 -3.89 -6.97 -8.34
N SER A 105 -3.42 -8.02 -7.68
CA SER A 105 -4.21 -8.92 -6.84
C SER A 105 -3.67 -8.83 -5.42
N VAL A 106 -4.31 -8.02 -4.59
CA VAL A 106 -3.85 -7.69 -3.25
C VAL A 106 -4.03 -8.89 -2.33
N SER A 107 -2.95 -9.31 -1.67
CA SER A 107 -2.98 -10.34 -0.62
C SER A 107 -3.57 -9.76 0.68
N VAL A 108 -4.89 -9.58 0.71
CA VAL A 108 -5.61 -9.02 1.86
C VAL A 108 -5.63 -10.00 3.04
N LYS A 109 -4.62 -9.94 3.91
CA LYS A 109 -4.62 -10.71 5.15
C LYS A 109 -5.53 -10.05 6.20
N PRO A 110 -6.43 -10.81 6.85
CA PRO A 110 -7.19 -10.29 7.98
C PRO A 110 -6.25 -9.72 9.05
N ALA A 111 -6.61 -8.54 9.54
CA ALA A 111 -5.81 -7.82 10.51
C ALA A 111 -6.72 -6.86 11.29
N ASP A 112 -6.40 -6.67 12.57
CA ASP A 112 -7.10 -5.75 13.46
C ASP A 112 -6.64 -4.29 13.33
N TYR A 113 -5.93 -3.96 12.24
CA TYR A 113 -5.38 -2.63 11.97
C TYR A 113 -5.44 -2.29 10.47
N TRP A 114 -5.42 -0.99 10.16
CA TRP A 114 -5.32 -0.47 8.80
C TRP A 114 -3.95 -0.76 8.20
N GLN A 115 -3.93 -1.30 6.99
CA GLN A 115 -2.74 -1.69 6.23
C GLN A 115 -2.60 -0.79 5.00
N LEU A 116 -1.39 -0.34 4.70
CA LEU A 116 -1.08 0.47 3.53
C LEU A 116 -0.74 -0.42 2.33
N HIS A 117 -1.30 -0.13 1.16
CA HIS A 117 -0.99 -0.84 -0.08
C HIS A 117 -0.63 0.12 -1.22
N PHE A 118 0.26 -0.31 -2.09
CA PHE A 118 0.66 0.40 -3.31
C PHE A 118 0.50 -0.50 -4.53
N SER A 119 -0.13 0.01 -5.58
CA SER A 119 -0.27 -0.67 -6.87
C SER A 119 0.32 0.19 -7.99
N SER A 120 1.27 -0.37 -8.74
CA SER A 120 1.91 0.29 -9.88
C SER A 120 1.02 0.20 -11.12
N ILE A 121 0.58 1.34 -11.65
CA ILE A 121 -0.21 1.42 -12.89
C ILE A 121 0.69 1.95 -14.00
N ASN A 122 0.71 1.29 -15.16
CA ASN A 122 1.54 1.67 -16.30
C ASN A 122 0.67 1.91 -17.54
N THR A 123 0.10 3.12 -17.65
CA THR A 123 -0.63 3.53 -18.85
C THR A 123 -0.40 5.00 -19.16
N SER A 124 -0.37 5.33 -20.46
CA SER A 124 -0.39 6.70 -20.99
C SER A 124 -1.79 7.12 -21.49
N ASN A 125 -2.73 6.19 -21.57
CA ASN A 125 -4.08 6.46 -22.03
C ASN A 125 -4.97 6.93 -20.88
N LYS A 126 -6.07 7.61 -21.20
CA LYS A 126 -7.06 7.98 -20.18
C LYS A 126 -7.66 6.70 -19.58
N PHE A 127 -7.81 6.65 -18.26
CA PHE A 127 -8.25 5.45 -17.57
C PHE A 127 -9.07 5.77 -16.31
N ARG A 128 -9.82 4.77 -15.84
CA ARG A 128 -10.38 4.73 -14.48
C ARG A 128 -9.74 3.56 -13.76
N PHE A 129 -9.25 3.75 -12.54
CA PHE A 129 -8.95 2.60 -11.68
C PHE A 129 -10.24 2.07 -11.04
N VAL A 130 -10.26 0.78 -10.75
CA VAL A 130 -11.41 0.04 -10.20
C VAL A 130 -10.92 -0.87 -9.08
N PHE A 131 -11.48 -0.70 -7.89
CA PHE A 131 -11.36 -1.69 -6.83
C PHE A 131 -12.44 -2.76 -7.04
N ARG A 132 -12.05 -4.03 -7.09
CA ARG A 132 -12.99 -5.16 -7.12
C ARG A 132 -12.79 -5.99 -5.85
N GLY A 133 -13.76 -5.92 -4.95
CA GLY A 133 -13.83 -6.79 -3.78
C GLY A 133 -14.56 -8.08 -4.17
N ILE A 134 -13.98 -9.23 -3.87
CA ILE A 134 -14.53 -10.55 -4.21
C ILE A 134 -14.67 -11.35 -2.92
N LYS A 135 -15.88 -11.88 -2.69
CA LYS A 135 -16.17 -12.76 -1.57
C LYS A 135 -15.51 -14.12 -1.78
N GLY A 136 -14.71 -14.52 -0.80
CA GLY A 136 -14.12 -15.83 -0.68
C GLY A 136 -15.06 -16.84 -0.04
N SER A 137 -14.46 -17.95 0.39
CA SER A 137 -15.13 -19.00 1.15
C SER A 137 -15.33 -18.62 2.61
N GLY A 138 -16.39 -19.12 3.24
CA GLY A 138 -16.74 -18.78 4.62
C GLY A 138 -17.66 -17.56 4.70
N ASN A 139 -18.24 -17.35 5.89
CA ASN A 139 -19.24 -16.30 6.15
C ASN A 139 -18.95 -15.51 7.45
N PRO A 140 -17.75 -14.93 7.62
CA PRO A 140 -17.52 -14.02 8.74
C PRO A 140 -18.38 -12.75 8.61
N ALA A 141 -18.72 -12.13 9.74
CA ALA A 141 -19.58 -10.94 9.81
C ALA A 141 -18.90 -9.62 9.35
N GLY A 142 -17.81 -9.71 8.59
CA GLY A 142 -16.96 -8.58 8.20
C GLY A 142 -16.84 -8.41 6.69
N GLY A 143 -15.67 -7.93 6.25
CA GLY A 143 -15.36 -7.71 4.84
C GLY A 143 -14.10 -6.89 4.65
N ILE A 144 -14.01 -6.23 3.49
CA ILE A 144 -12.86 -5.42 3.09
C ILE A 144 -13.24 -3.95 3.13
N SER A 145 -12.48 -3.16 3.86
CA SER A 145 -12.65 -1.70 3.92
C SER A 145 -11.46 -1.01 3.26
N ILE A 146 -11.69 0.12 2.60
CA ILE A 146 -10.63 0.96 2.03
C ILE A 146 -10.85 2.44 2.36
N ASP A 147 -9.75 3.16 2.50
CA ASP A 147 -9.73 4.58 2.86
C ASP A 147 -8.47 5.29 2.33
N ASP A 148 -8.45 6.63 2.41
CA ASP A 148 -7.28 7.48 2.08
C ASP A 148 -6.63 7.19 0.71
N ILE A 149 -7.46 7.03 -0.32
CA ILE A 149 -7.03 6.67 -1.68
C ILE A 149 -6.35 7.86 -2.37
N ASN A 150 -5.08 7.68 -2.74
CA ASN A 150 -4.25 8.66 -3.44
C ASN A 150 -3.72 8.08 -4.76
N LEU A 151 -3.73 8.88 -5.83
CA LEU A 151 -3.14 8.53 -7.12
C LEU A 151 -2.13 9.61 -7.51
N SER A 152 -0.89 9.21 -7.80
CA SER A 152 0.16 10.12 -8.22
C SER A 152 0.93 9.56 -9.42
N GLU A 153 1.49 10.44 -10.25
CA GLU A 153 2.31 10.02 -11.42
C GLU A 153 3.79 9.83 -11.01
N THR A 154 4.00 8.98 -10.01
CA THR A 154 5.30 8.60 -9.44
C THR A 154 5.50 7.09 -9.54
N LYS A 155 6.71 6.61 -9.24
CA LYS A 155 6.95 5.17 -9.08
C LYS A 155 6.55 4.77 -7.67
N CYS A 156 5.89 3.62 -7.51
CA CYS A 156 5.64 3.06 -6.19
C CYS A 156 6.94 2.66 -5.49
N PRO A 157 6.95 2.65 -4.14
CA PRO A 157 8.07 2.09 -3.39
C PRO A 157 8.26 0.61 -3.76
N GLN A 158 9.51 0.18 -3.89
CA GLN A 158 9.83 -1.23 -4.18
C GLN A 158 9.44 -2.15 -3.03
N ASN A 159 9.63 -1.67 -1.81
CA ASN A 159 9.38 -2.41 -0.58
C ASN A 159 8.79 -1.46 0.46
N VAL A 160 7.86 -1.98 1.26
CA VAL A 160 7.28 -1.26 2.40
C VAL A 160 7.61 -2.03 3.66
N TRP A 161 8.19 -1.34 4.63
CA TRP A 161 8.43 -1.89 5.97
C TRP A 161 7.44 -1.27 6.94
N HIS A 162 6.43 -2.05 7.33
CA HIS A 162 5.47 -1.63 8.34
C HIS A 162 5.94 -2.02 9.74
N ILE A 163 6.22 -1.03 10.58
CA ILE A 163 6.55 -1.21 12.00
C ILE A 163 5.31 -0.91 12.83
N ARG A 164 4.76 -1.94 13.47
CA ARG A 164 3.63 -1.79 14.40
C ARG A 164 4.15 -1.40 15.78
N ASN A 165 3.27 -0.85 16.62
CA ASN A 165 3.59 -0.47 18.00
C ASN A 165 4.84 0.42 18.12
N PHE A 166 5.06 1.28 17.11
CA PHE A 166 6.30 2.07 16.97
C PHE A 166 6.66 2.82 18.25
N SER A 167 5.69 3.45 18.91
CA SER A 167 5.94 4.23 20.15
C SER A 167 6.43 3.39 21.34
N SER A 168 6.04 2.12 21.45
CA SER A 168 6.51 1.23 22.54
C SER A 168 7.79 0.50 22.19
N ASP A 169 7.95 0.11 20.92
CA ASP A 169 9.06 -0.71 20.46
C ASP A 169 10.36 0.12 20.35
N PHE A 170 10.23 1.44 20.21
CA PHE A 170 11.36 2.33 19.95
C PHE A 170 11.92 2.99 21.22
N THR A 171 12.15 2.21 22.27
CA THR A 171 12.53 2.73 23.60
C THR A 171 14.00 2.59 23.99
N LYS A 172 14.86 1.93 23.20
CA LYS A 172 16.36 1.96 23.27
C LYS A 172 17.12 0.99 22.35
N ASP A 173 16.46 0.32 21.41
CA ASP A 173 17.08 -0.77 20.64
C ASP A 173 17.18 -0.45 19.14
N VAL A 174 17.85 -1.34 18.41
CA VAL A 174 17.95 -1.38 16.96
C VAL A 174 16.85 -2.30 16.43
N VAL A 175 16.03 -1.81 15.50
CA VAL A 175 15.03 -2.62 14.82
C VAL A 175 15.49 -2.88 13.40
N TYR A 176 15.48 -4.14 12.98
CA TYR A 176 15.82 -4.54 11.62
C TYR A 176 14.56 -4.82 10.80
N SER A 177 14.57 -4.41 9.53
CA SER A 177 13.53 -4.76 8.58
C SER A 177 13.57 -6.25 8.25
N PRO A 178 12.53 -6.83 7.63
CA PRO A 178 12.69 -8.06 6.86
C PRO A 178 13.80 -7.92 5.80
N PRO A 179 14.42 -9.02 5.36
CA PRO A 179 15.32 -9.00 4.21
C PRO A 179 14.54 -8.70 2.93
N TYR A 180 15.11 -7.85 2.08
CA TYR A 180 14.54 -7.48 0.77
C TYR A 180 15.55 -7.76 -0.34
N TYR A 181 15.05 -7.85 -1.57
CA TYR A 181 15.87 -7.92 -2.78
C TYR A 181 15.65 -6.68 -3.63
N SER A 182 16.75 -6.11 -4.12
CA SER A 182 16.71 -5.07 -5.16
C SER A 182 16.32 -5.66 -6.51
N ASN A 183 15.90 -4.82 -7.46
CA ASN A 183 15.55 -5.24 -8.82
C ASN A 183 16.65 -6.05 -9.53
N ASP A 184 17.91 -5.78 -9.20
CA ASP A 184 19.07 -6.44 -9.82
C ASP A 184 19.57 -7.64 -9.01
N GLY A 185 18.89 -7.99 -7.91
CA GLY A 185 19.13 -9.22 -7.16
C GLY A 185 19.99 -9.09 -5.89
N TYR A 186 20.51 -7.91 -5.54
CA TYR A 186 21.22 -7.72 -4.25
C TYR A 186 20.24 -7.82 -3.08
N ALA A 187 20.57 -8.64 -2.08
CA ALA A 187 19.84 -8.69 -0.83
C ALA A 187 20.27 -7.54 0.09
N TYR A 188 19.30 -6.93 0.78
CA TYR A 188 19.55 -5.84 1.70
C TYR A 188 18.57 -5.82 2.87
N GLN A 189 18.95 -5.12 3.93
CA GLN A 189 18.14 -4.88 5.12
C GLN A 189 18.30 -3.43 5.59
N ILE A 190 17.26 -2.88 6.21
CA ILE A 190 17.31 -1.56 6.85
C ILE A 190 17.36 -1.75 8.36
N ALA A 191 18.25 -1.03 9.05
CA ALA A 191 18.21 -0.94 10.50
C ALA A 191 17.82 0.46 10.94
N LEU A 192 16.86 0.56 11.85
CA LEU A 192 16.49 1.78 12.53
C LEU A 192 17.09 1.80 13.92
N TRP A 193 17.79 2.89 14.23
CA TRP A 193 18.47 3.10 15.49
C TRP A 193 17.83 4.27 16.23
N SER A 194 17.35 3.99 17.44
CA SER A 194 16.96 5.01 18.42
C SER A 194 18.21 5.58 19.09
N TYR A 195 18.94 6.46 18.38
CA TYR A 195 20.17 7.01 18.92
C TYR A 195 19.88 8.27 19.74
N ALA A 196 19.46 8.07 21.00
CA ALA A 196 19.31 9.15 21.96
C ALA A 196 20.67 9.46 22.62
N THR A 197 21.33 10.54 22.20
CA THR A 197 22.46 11.11 22.96
C THR A 197 22.00 12.27 23.83
N LEU A 198 22.83 12.68 24.79
CA LEU A 198 22.58 13.88 25.61
C LEU A 198 22.37 15.15 24.76
N TYR A 199 22.94 15.21 23.54
CA TYR A 199 22.83 16.36 22.62
C TYR A 199 21.81 16.16 21.50
N SER A 200 21.30 14.94 21.32
CA SER A 200 20.28 14.63 20.31
C SER A 200 19.39 13.50 20.82
N PRO A 201 18.55 13.77 21.84
CA PRO A 201 17.74 12.74 22.48
C PRO A 201 16.60 12.21 21.59
N TYR A 202 16.35 12.83 20.43
CA TYR A 202 15.22 12.53 19.55
C TYR A 202 15.64 12.13 18.14
N ASN A 203 16.90 11.74 17.94
CA ASN A 203 17.37 11.33 16.61
C ASN A 203 16.99 9.88 16.31
N LEU A 204 16.38 9.70 15.14
CA LEU A 204 16.20 8.42 14.49
C LEU A 204 17.23 8.30 13.36
N ALA A 205 18.02 7.24 13.37
CA ALA A 205 18.96 6.95 12.29
C ALA A 205 18.52 5.71 11.51
N ALA A 206 18.63 5.76 10.19
CA ALA A 206 18.38 4.64 9.29
C ALA A 206 19.69 4.26 8.59
N TYR A 207 20.02 2.97 8.62
CA TYR A 207 21.20 2.40 7.97
C TYR A 207 20.77 1.33 6.98
N LEU A 208 21.40 1.32 5.82
CA LEU A 208 21.25 0.28 4.80
C LEU A 208 22.40 -0.71 4.95
N TYR A 209 22.08 -1.99 5.04
CA TYR A 209 23.04 -3.08 5.01
C TYR A 209 22.79 -3.91 3.76
N LEU A 210 23.84 -4.16 2.97
CA LEU A 210 23.84 -5.31 2.06
C LEU A 210 24.04 -6.56 2.92
N ILE A 211 23.23 -7.58 2.66
CA ILE A 211 23.27 -8.84 3.40
C ILE A 211 23.54 -9.98 2.42
N THR A 212 23.88 -11.16 2.95
CA THR A 212 24.04 -12.35 2.12
C THR A 212 22.72 -12.74 1.46
N GLY A 213 22.73 -12.87 0.14
CA GLY A 213 21.59 -13.26 -0.68
C GLY A 213 21.84 -14.52 -1.52
N GLU A 214 20.77 -15.10 -2.04
CA GLU A 214 20.86 -16.30 -2.90
C GLU A 214 21.60 -16.02 -4.22
N ASN A 215 21.55 -14.78 -4.71
CA ASN A 215 22.10 -14.38 -5.99
C ASN A 215 23.57 -13.96 -5.93
N ASP A 216 24.18 -13.89 -4.74
CA ASP A 216 25.48 -13.24 -4.51
C ASP A 216 26.61 -13.76 -5.43
N TRP A 217 26.57 -15.04 -5.78
CA TRP A 217 27.54 -15.71 -6.66
C TRP A 217 27.51 -15.21 -8.11
N THR A 218 26.41 -14.61 -8.54
CA THR A 218 26.20 -14.10 -9.90
C THR A 218 26.33 -12.58 -10.00
N LEU A 219 26.37 -11.90 -8.85
CA LEU A 219 26.37 -10.45 -8.75
C LEU A 219 27.80 -9.87 -8.80
N GLN A 220 27.87 -8.61 -9.21
CA GLN A 220 29.13 -7.87 -9.23
C GLN A 220 29.47 -7.36 -7.82
N TRP A 221 30.71 -7.59 -7.38
CA TRP A 221 31.21 -7.11 -6.10
C TRP A 221 32.52 -6.32 -6.26
N PRO A 222 32.72 -5.21 -5.53
CA PRO A 222 31.76 -4.53 -4.64
C PRO A 222 30.52 -3.98 -5.39
N CYS A 223 29.38 -3.87 -4.70
CA CYS A 223 28.09 -3.47 -5.29
C CYS A 223 28.17 -2.08 -5.97
N PRO A 224 28.08 -1.99 -7.31
CA PRO A 224 28.41 -0.76 -8.02
C PRO A 224 27.20 0.16 -8.19
N TRP A 225 27.28 1.36 -7.61
CA TRP A 225 26.42 2.51 -7.94
C TRP A 225 24.92 2.24 -7.82
N ARG A 226 24.51 1.62 -6.70
CA ARG A 226 23.10 1.40 -6.39
C ARG A 226 22.64 2.44 -5.39
N GLN A 227 21.67 3.25 -5.82
CA GLN A 227 21.01 4.22 -4.96
C GLN A 227 19.84 3.54 -4.24
N ALA A 228 19.87 3.56 -2.93
CA ALA A 228 18.74 3.22 -2.07
C ALA A 228 18.17 4.50 -1.46
N THR A 229 16.85 4.63 -1.47
CA THR A 229 16.15 5.75 -0.82
C THR A 229 15.25 5.18 0.25
N VAL A 230 15.41 5.68 1.48
CA VAL A 230 14.56 5.35 2.62
C VAL A 230 13.67 6.56 2.88
N GLU A 231 12.36 6.33 2.91
CA GLU A 231 11.36 7.35 3.22
C GLU A 231 10.60 6.94 4.49
N PHE A 232 10.59 7.83 5.48
CA PHE A 232 9.70 7.78 6.63
C PHE A 232 8.44 8.56 6.30
N MET A 233 7.38 7.81 6.00
CA MET A 233 6.15 8.35 5.44
C MET A 233 5.35 9.15 6.46
N ASP A 234 5.00 10.39 6.10
CA ASP A 234 3.92 11.12 6.74
C ASP A 234 2.59 10.56 6.23
N GLN A 235 1.80 9.94 7.11
CA GLN A 235 0.53 9.29 6.75
C GLN A 235 -0.64 10.26 6.65
N ASN A 236 -0.40 11.51 6.22
CA ASN A 236 -1.47 12.45 5.93
C ASN A 236 -2.44 11.86 4.89
N PRO A 237 -3.77 11.92 5.12
CA PRO A 237 -4.80 11.45 4.19
C PRO A 237 -4.70 12.05 2.78
N ASN A 238 -4.27 13.30 2.69
CA ASN A 238 -4.04 13.99 1.44
C ASN A 238 -2.55 13.93 1.06
N GLY A 239 -2.23 13.19 0.01
CA GLY A 239 -0.85 13.04 -0.48
C GLY A 239 -0.15 14.36 -0.81
N LEU A 240 -0.90 15.43 -1.13
CA LEU A 240 -0.34 16.77 -1.40
C LEU A 240 0.11 17.52 -0.15
N GLN A 241 -0.32 17.09 1.04
CA GLN A 241 0.00 17.72 2.31
C GLN A 241 1.05 16.95 3.11
N ARG A 242 1.57 15.84 2.54
CA ARG A 242 2.58 15.01 3.21
C ARG A 242 3.92 15.70 3.26
N THR A 243 4.53 15.67 4.43
CA THR A 243 5.90 16.09 4.67
C THR A 243 6.76 14.91 5.12
N SER A 244 6.82 13.86 4.29
CA SER A 244 7.65 12.68 4.53
C SER A 244 9.14 13.04 4.64
N ALA A 245 9.86 12.40 5.56
CA ALA A 245 11.30 12.54 5.66
C ALA A 245 11.99 11.48 4.77
N MET A 246 12.86 11.91 3.86
CA MET A 246 13.55 10.99 2.94
C MET A 246 15.07 11.15 2.99
N LYS A 247 15.80 10.06 2.80
CA LYS A 247 17.25 10.06 2.64
C LYS A 247 17.69 9.01 1.63
N SER A 248 18.66 9.37 0.81
CA SER A 248 19.23 8.48 -0.21
C SER A 248 20.70 8.22 0.06
N ILE A 249 21.14 7.00 -0.20
CA ILE A 249 22.52 6.54 -0.12
C ILE A 249 22.84 5.84 -1.43
N THR A 250 24.07 5.99 -1.94
CA THR A 250 24.53 5.29 -3.14
C THR A 250 25.75 4.45 -2.79
N THR A 251 25.76 3.18 -3.18
CA THR A 251 26.94 2.32 -3.01
C THR A 251 28.06 2.77 -3.95
N ASP A 252 29.24 3.06 -3.39
CA ASP A 252 30.42 3.42 -4.15
C ASP A 252 31.40 2.23 -4.16
N PRO A 253 31.60 1.55 -5.30
CA PRO A 253 32.47 0.38 -5.36
C PRO A 253 33.95 0.69 -5.16
N THR A 254 34.34 1.97 -5.15
CA THR A 254 35.71 2.42 -4.91
C THR A 254 35.99 2.74 -3.44
N GLN A 255 34.94 2.90 -2.63
CA GLN A 255 35.06 3.15 -1.20
C GLN A 255 34.83 1.83 -0.44
N LEU A 256 35.94 1.17 -0.09
CA LEU A 256 35.95 -0.12 0.62
C LEU A 256 35.83 0.00 2.14
N SER A 257 35.58 1.20 2.68
CA SER A 257 35.55 1.45 4.12
C SER A 257 34.12 1.69 4.63
N GLY A 258 33.71 0.84 5.59
CA GLY A 258 32.62 1.11 6.53
C GLY A 258 33.10 1.87 7.76
#